data_AF-A0AAD1TUL8-F1
#
_entry.id   AF-A0AAD1TUL8-F1
#
_cell.length_a   1.000
_cell.length_b   1.000
_cell.length_c   1.000
_cell.angle_alpha   90.00
_cell.angle_beta   90.00
_cell.angle_gamma   90.00
#
_symmetry.space_group_name_H-M   'P 1'
#
loop_
_entity.id
_entity.type
_entity.pdbx_description
1 polymer ?
#
loop_
_entity_poly.entity_id
_entity_poly.type
_entity_poly.pdbx_seq_one_letter_code
_entity_poly.pdbx_strand_id
1 'polypeptide(L)' 'VAFLLAQEGKAMEKEESFENAVKPLIKWLNENTNPHAVIVVEVGGAVLYSGEQSVVTDEFIKG' A
#
# COMPACT_ATOMS: atom_id res chain seq x y z
N VAL A 1 -23.09 -24.00 -3.24
CA VAL A 1 -21.65 -24.35 -3.24
C VAL A 1 -20.91 -23.64 -4.38
N ALA A 2 -21.31 -23.79 -5.66
CA ALA A 2 -20.63 -23.12 -6.79
C ALA A 2 -20.55 -21.57 -6.71
N PHE A 3 -21.58 -20.90 -6.19
CA PHE A 3 -21.59 -19.44 -6.04
C PHE A 3 -20.60 -18.92 -4.97
N LEU A 4 -20.29 -19.71 -3.95
CA LEU A 4 -19.30 -19.34 -2.93
C LEU A 4 -17.88 -19.49 -3.48
N LEU A 5 -17.60 -20.61 -4.17
CA LEU A 5 -16.30 -20.84 -4.82
C LEU A 5 -15.97 -19.79 -5.88
N ALA A 6 -16.98 -19.31 -6.63
CA ALA A 6 -16.79 -18.24 -7.60
C ALA A 6 -16.49 -16.87 -6.97
N GLN A 7 -16.99 -16.60 -5.75
CA GLN A 7 -16.67 -15.38 -5.01
C GLN A 7 -15.28 -15.46 -4.39
N GLU A 8 -14.90 -16.61 -3.85
CA GLU A 8 -13.54 -16.87 -3.33
C GLU A 8 -12.49 -16.75 -4.45
N GLY A 9 -12.77 -17.32 -5.63
CA GLY A 9 -11.89 -17.19 -6.80
C GLY A 9 -11.69 -15.74 -7.27
N LYS A 10 -12.75 -14.92 -7.26
CA LYS A 10 -12.66 -13.49 -7.59
C LYS A 10 -11.93 -12.66 -6.53
N ALA A 11 -12.06 -13.02 -5.25
CA ALA A 11 -11.34 -12.35 -4.18
C ALA A 11 -9.83 -12.60 -4.29
N MET A 12 -9.44 -13.86 -4.53
CA MET A 12 -8.06 -14.27 -4.73
C MET A 12 -7.43 -13.61 -5.98
N GLU A 13 -8.15 -13.57 -7.10
CA GLU A 13 -7.70 -12.86 -8.32
C GLU A 13 -7.49 -11.36 -8.06
N LYS A 14 -8.35 -10.74 -7.25
CA LYS A 14 -8.22 -9.32 -6.90
C LYS A 14 -7.01 -9.07 -5.99
N GLU A 15 -6.74 -9.95 -5.03
CA GLU A 15 -5.55 -9.88 -4.17
C GLU A 15 -4.27 -10.03 -5.00
N GLU A 16 -4.19 -11.03 -5.87
CA GLU A 16 -3.04 -11.20 -6.77
C GLU A 16 -2.87 -9.99 -7.71
N SER A 17 -3.96 -9.45 -8.25
CA SER A 17 -3.91 -8.26 -9.11
C SER A 17 -3.37 -7.02 -8.38
N PHE A 18 -3.74 -6.84 -7.11
CA PHE A 18 -3.26 -5.74 -6.29
C PHE A 18 -1.79 -5.91 -5.93
N GLU A 19 -1.39 -7.11 -5.48
CA GLU A 19 0.01 -7.42 -5.17
C GLU A 19 0.93 -7.18 -6.36
N ASN A 20 0.50 -7.60 -7.56
CA ASN A 20 1.25 -7.40 -8.80
C ASN A 20 1.40 -5.92 -9.16
N ALA A 21 0.44 -5.07 -8.79
CA ALA A 21 0.51 -3.62 -8.99
C ALA A 21 1.42 -2.94 -7.95
N VAL A 22 1.34 -3.33 -6.67
CA VAL A 22 2.06 -2.64 -5.60
C VAL A 22 3.51 -3.09 -5.44
N LYS A 23 3.85 -4.35 -5.73
CA LYS A 23 5.24 -4.86 -5.57
C LYS A 23 6.27 -4.06 -6.40
N PRO A 24 6.04 -3.76 -7.69
CA PRO A 24 6.94 -2.90 -8.45
C PRO A 24 7.07 -1.49 -7.87
N LEU A 25 5.97 -0.91 -7.36
CA LEU A 25 5.98 0.42 -6.75
C LEU A 25 6.78 0.43 -5.44
N ILE A 26 6.62 -0.58 -4.60
CA ILE A 26 7.39 -0.77 -3.36
C ILE A 26 8.88 -0.93 -3.66
N LYS A 27 9.22 -1.72 -4.69
CA LYS A 27 10.61 -1.88 -5.13
C LYS A 27 11.19 -0.54 -5.57
N TRP A 28 10.48 0.21 -6.41
CA TRP A 28 10.92 1.53 -6.85
C TRP A 28 11.11 2.48 -5.66
N LEU A 29 10.19 2.48 -4.69
CA LEU A 29 10.29 3.31 -3.49
C LEU A 29 11.58 2.98 -2.70
N ASN A 30 11.87 1.70 -2.51
CA ASN A 30 13.07 1.24 -1.81
C ASN A 30 14.37 1.65 -2.53
N GLU A 31 14.39 1.57 -3.86
CA GLU A 31 15.57 1.87 -4.68
C GLU A 31 15.83 3.37 -4.85
N ASN A 32 14.80 4.22 -4.72
CA ASN A 32 14.88 5.64 -5.14
C ASN A 32 14.65 6.65 -4.01
N THR A 33 14.29 6.21 -2.80
CA THR A 33 13.91 7.13 -1.70
C THR A 33 14.49 6.71 -0.35
N ASN A 34 14.41 7.58 0.64
CA ASN A 34 14.83 7.25 2.00
C ASN A 34 13.77 6.39 2.73
N PRO A 35 14.13 5.67 3.81
CA PRO A 35 13.21 4.78 4.52
C PRO A 35 11.95 5.43 5.11
N HIS A 36 11.89 6.76 5.20
CA HIS A 36 10.76 7.53 5.70
C HIS A 36 9.87 8.09 4.58
N ALA A 37 10.08 7.67 3.34
CA ALA A 37 9.26 8.08 2.22
C ALA A 37 7.95 7.26 2.13
N VAL A 38 6.87 7.91 1.73
CA VAL A 38 5.54 7.31 1.59
C VAL A 38 4.94 7.72 0.25
N ILE A 39 4.36 6.77 -0.49
CA ILE A 39 3.57 7.06 -1.69
C ILE A 39 2.10 6.81 -1.39
N VAL A 40 1.26 7.79 -1.70
CA VAL A 40 -0.20 7.65 -1.71
C VAL A 40 -0.66 7.61 -3.17
N VAL A 41 -1.35 6.53 -3.55
CA VAL A 41 -1.88 6.33 -4.90
C VAL A 41 -3.40 6.54 -4.88
N GLU A 42 -3.87 7.45 -5.71
CA GLU A 42 -5.28 7.74 -5.95
C GLU A 42 -5.65 7.37 -7.40
N VAL A 43 -6.94 7.34 -7.73
CA VAL A 43 -7.40 6.94 -9.07
C VAL A 43 -6.81 7.80 -10.19
N GLY A 44 -6.51 9.07 -9.91
CA GLY A 44 -5.98 10.03 -10.89
C GLY A 44 -4.47 10.29 -10.83
N GLY A 45 -3.74 9.69 -9.89
CA GLY A 45 -2.32 10.00 -9.72
C GLY A 45 -1.68 9.40 -8.47
N ALA A 46 -0.45 9.82 -8.20
CA ALA A 46 0.29 9.41 -7.01
C ALA A 46 1.09 10.57 -6.46
N VAL A 47 1.18 10.67 -5.13
CA VAL A 47 1.96 11.69 -4.42
C VAL A 47 3.03 10.99 -3.59
N LEU A 48 4.28 11.44 -3.76
CA LEU A 48 5.44 10.99 -2.97
C LEU A 48 5.74 12.01 -1.87
N TYR A 49 5.66 11.57 -0.62
CA TYR A 49 6.04 12.32 0.57
C TYR A 49 7.41 11.88 1.05
N SER A 50 8.33 12.81 1.30
CA SER A 50 9.60 12.53 1.97
C SER A 50 9.55 13.09 3.40
N GLY A 51 9.51 12.21 4.39
CA GLY A 51 9.67 12.63 5.78
C GLY A 51 11.09 13.14 6.05
N GLU A 52 11.21 14.30 6.69
CA GLU A 52 12.49 14.84 7.15
C GLU A 52 12.72 14.55 8.64
N GLN A 53 11.67 14.64 9.46
CA GLN A 53 11.70 14.36 10.89
C GLN A 53 10.42 13.61 11.30
N SER A 54 10.56 12.61 12.18
CA SER A 54 9.43 11.92 12.79
C SER A 54 9.62 11.87 14.31
N VAL A 55 8.52 12.05 15.05
CA VAL A 55 8.46 11.86 16.50
C VAL A 55 7.27 10.94 16.75
N VAL A 56 7.53 9.76 17.30
CA VAL A 56 6.48 8.84 17.72
C VAL A 56 5.90 9.39 19.01
N THR A 57 4.58 9.60 19.03
CA THR A 57 3.88 10.19 20.18
C THR A 57 2.66 9.36 20.57
N ASP A 58 2.88 8.06 20.78
CA ASP A 58 1.82 7.12 21.17
C ASP A 58 1.12 7.55 22.46
N GLU A 59 1.82 8.29 23.34
CA GLU A 59 1.29 8.87 24.57
C GLU A 59 0.16 9.90 24.36
N PHE A 60 -0.03 10.42 23.15
CA PHE A 60 -1.11 11.38 22.83
C PHE A 60 -2.28 10.76 22.08
N ILE A 61 -2.20 9.49 21.69
CA ILE A 61 -3.30 8.81 20.98
C ILE A 61 -4.42 8.50 21.99
N LYS A 62 -5.58 9.16 21.82
CA LYS A 62 -6.78 8.83 22.60
C LYS A 62 -7.38 7.54 22.08
N GLY A 63 -7.25 6.47 22.88
CA GLY A 63 -7.98 5.21 22.71
C GLY A 63 -9.42 5.28 23.18
#